data_AF-A0A936TKP4-F1
#
_entry.id   AF-A0A936TKP4-F1
#
_cell.length_a   1.000
_cell.length_b   1.000
_cell.length_c   1.000
_cell.angle_alpha   90.00
_cell.angle_beta   90.00
_cell.angle_gamma   90.00
#
_symmetry.space_group_name_H-M   'P 1'
#
loop_
_entity.id
_entity.type
_entity.pdbx_description
1 polymer ?
#
loop_
_entity_poly.entity_id
_entity_poly.type
_entity_poly.pdbx_seq_one_letter_code
_entity_poly.pdbx_strand_id
1 'polypeptide(L)' 'MKPMILSKLLTAVVCVLMLGAVVPTQAVADQAQYIYDDAGRLRAVIDPASDTAIYAYL' A
#
# COMPACT_ATOMS: atom_id res chain seq x y z
N MET A 1 26.23 -29.88 -28.83
CA MET A 1 25.40 -28.67 -28.68
C MET A 1 25.90 -27.94 -27.43
N LYS A 2 26.26 -26.66 -27.58
CA LYS A 2 27.25 -25.94 -26.74
C LYS A 2 26.66 -25.56 -25.36
N PRO A 3 27.38 -25.76 -24.23
CA PRO A 3 26.94 -25.38 -22.87
C PRO A 3 26.58 -23.89 -22.71
N MET A 4 27.07 -23.05 -23.63
CA MET A 4 26.76 -21.62 -23.73
C MET A 4 25.26 -21.31 -23.90
N ILE A 5 24.48 -22.20 -24.51
CA ILE A 5 23.04 -21.98 -24.75
C ILE A 5 22.24 -22.27 -23.48
N LEU A 6 22.64 -23.31 -22.73
CA LEU A 6 22.02 -23.71 -21.47
C LEU A 6 22.23 -22.65 -20.37
N SER A 7 23.44 -22.10 -20.26
CA SER A 7 23.74 -21.03 -19.29
C SER A 7 22.90 -19.77 -19.54
N LYS A 8 22.75 -19.35 -20.80
CA LYS A 8 21.91 -18.18 -21.16
C LYS A 8 20.43 -18.41 -20.86
N LEU A 9 19.93 -19.63 -21.12
CA LEU A 9 18.55 -19.99 -20.80
C LEU A 9 18.32 -19.94 -19.29
N LEU A 10 19.26 -20.46 -18.50
CA LEU A 10 19.18 -20.47 -17.05
C LEU A 10 19.19 -19.04 -16.48
N THR A 11 20.07 -18.17 -16.99
CA THR A 11 20.10 -16.75 -16.58
C THR A 11 18.79 -16.03 -16.92
N ALA A 12 18.23 -16.28 -18.12
CA ALA A 12 16.97 -15.67 -18.52
C ALA A 12 15.80 -16.11 -17.62
N VAL A 13 15.72 -17.40 -17.29
CA VAL A 13 14.69 -17.95 -16.38
C VAL A 13 14.82 -17.35 -14.98
N VAL A 14 16.04 -17.24 -14.46
CA VAL A 14 16.29 -16.60 -13.16
C VAL A 14 15.87 -15.13 -13.19
N CYS A 15 16.22 -14.36 -14.22
CA CYS A 15 15.79 -12.97 -14.34
C CYS A 15 14.27 -12.83 -14.34
N VAL A 16 13.55 -13.66 -15.11
CA VAL A 16 12.08 -13.60 -15.18
C VAL A 16 11.44 -13.95 -13.84
N LEU A 17 11.95 -14.97 -13.15
CA LEU A 17 11.45 -15.35 -11.82
C LEU A 17 11.66 -14.25 -10.78
N MET A 18 12.81 -13.58 -10.81
CA MET A 18 13.12 -12.48 -9.89
C MET A 18 12.29 -11.23 -10.16
N LEU A 19 11.99 -10.92 -11.44
CA LEU A 19 11.11 -9.82 -11.80
C LEU A 19 9.64 -10.12 -11.49
N GLY A 20 9.20 -11.38 -11.62
CA GLY A 20 7.81 -11.77 -11.37
C GLY A 20 7.41 -11.89 -9.91
N ALA A 21 8.37 -11.97 -8.98
CA ALA A 21 8.11 -12.17 -7.55
C ALA A 21 7.84 -10.87 -6.77
N VAL A 22 8.05 -9.69 -7.39
CA VAL A 22 7.74 -8.40 -6.75
C VAL A 22 6.30 -8.02 -7.06
N VAL A 23 5.36 -8.67 -6.37
CA VAL A 23 3.99 -8.17 -6.32
C VAL A 23 4.00 -6.98 -5.37
N PRO A 24 3.70 -5.75 -5.83
CA PRO A 24 3.59 -4.62 -4.92
C PRO A 24 2.50 -4.95 -3.91
N THR A 25 2.86 -5.04 -2.63
CA THR A 25 1.86 -5.04 -1.57
C THR A 25 1.08 -3.75 -1.72
N GLN A 26 -0.24 -3.84 -1.91
CA GLN A 26 -1.08 -2.66 -1.87
C GLN A 26 -0.99 -2.10 -0.45
N ALA A 27 -0.13 -1.11 -0.26
CA ALA A 27 -0.13 -0.31 0.95
C ALA A 27 -1.50 0.37 0.99
N VAL A 28 -2.37 -0.08 1.89
CA VAL A 28 -3.58 0.68 2.23
C VAL A 28 -3.07 1.98 2.83
N ALA A 29 -3.31 3.09 2.12
CA ALA A 29 -2.96 4.40 2.63
C ALA A 29 -3.70 4.61 3.95
N ASP A 30 -2.96 5.00 4.97
CA ASP A 30 -3.46 5.30 6.31
C ASP A 30 -4.30 6.59 6.26
N GLN A 31 -5.58 6.45 5.89
CA GLN A 31 -6.47 7.58 5.67
C GLN A 31 -7.40 7.73 6.86
N ALA A 32 -7.22 8.82 7.61
CA ALA A 32 -8.16 9.22 8.65
C ALA A 32 -9.49 9.67 8.05
N GLN A 33 -10.58 9.39 8.76
CA GLN A 33 -11.92 9.91 8.45
C GLN A 33 -12.18 11.20 9.21
N TYR A 34 -12.77 12.18 8.52
CA TYR A 34 -13.11 13.49 9.08
C TYR A 34 -14.63 13.66 9.09
N ILE A 35 -15.20 13.93 10.26
CA ILE A 35 -16.64 14.17 10.45
C ILE A 35 -16.84 15.65 10.75
N TYR A 36 -17.81 16.27 10.07
CA TYR A 36 -18.17 17.68 10.26
C TYR A 36 -19.57 17.81 10.86
N ASP A 37 -19.82 18.92 11.55
CA ASP A 37 -21.16 19.31 12.00
C ASP A 37 -21.96 20.01 10.87
N ASP A 38 -23.23 20.32 11.14
CA ASP A 38 -24.12 20.99 10.17
C ASP A 38 -23.65 22.40 9.78
N ALA A 39 -22.77 23.02 10.59
CA ALA A 39 -22.14 24.31 10.30
C ALA A 39 -20.81 24.16 9.52
N GLY A 40 -20.41 22.94 9.17
CA GLY A 40 -19.18 22.65 8.44
C GLY A 40 -17.90 22.67 9.29
N ARG A 41 -18.01 22.64 10.63
CA ARG A 41 -16.85 22.60 11.54
C ARG A 41 -16.43 21.16 11.82
N LEU A 42 -15.14 20.92 11.99
CA LEU A 42 -14.58 19.59 12.25
C LEU A 42 -15.02 19.07 13.63
N ARG A 43 -15.78 17.98 13.66
CA ARG A 43 -16.31 17.38 14.90
C ARG A 43 -15.53 16.14 15.35
N ALA A 44 -14.98 15.35 14.42
CA ALA A 44 -14.16 14.20 14.77
C ALA A 44 -13.09 13.88 13.71
N VAL A 45 -11.98 13.31 14.18
CA VAL A 45 -10.95 12.66 13.36
C VAL A 45 -10.84 11.21 13.83
N ILE A 46 -11.02 10.25 12.93
CA ILE A 46 -10.97 8.81 13.23
C ILE A 46 -9.80 8.22 12.43
N ASP A 47 -8.79 7.69 13.14
CA ASP A 47 -7.63 7.01 12.57
C ASP A 47 -7.98 5.55 12.20
N PRO A 48 -7.38 4.95 11.15
CA PRO A 48 -7.51 3.52 10.84
C PRO A 48 -7.12 2.56 11.98
N ALA A 49 -6.24 2.97 12.89
CA ALA A 49 -5.90 2.28 14.14
C ALA A 49 -7.02 2.37 15.20
N SER A 50 -8.17 2.96 14.86
CA SER A 50 -9.34 3.20 15.72
C SER A 50 -9.16 4.24 16.82
N ASP A 51 -8.07 5.01 16.79
CA ASP A 51 -7.93 6.20 17.64
C ASP A 51 -8.89 7.30 17.16
N THR A 52 -9.55 8.00 18.11
CA THR A 52 -10.54 9.04 17.78
C THR A 52 -10.32 10.31 18.61
N ALA A 53 -10.24 11.45 17.93
CA ALA A 53 -10.29 12.77 18.55
C ALA A 53 -11.66 13.42 18.31
N ILE A 54 -12.27 14.00 19.35
CA ILE A 54 -13.60 14.61 19.30
C ILE A 54 -13.52 16.08 19.75
N TYR A 55 -14.16 16.96 18.98
CA TYR A 55 -14.25 18.40 19.26
C TYR A 55 -15.70 18.78 19.56
N ALA A 56 -15.90 19.53 20.64
CA ALA A 56 -17.19 20.07 21.03
C ALA A 56 -17.15 21.60 20.91
N TYR A 57 -18.13 22.16 20.22
CA TYR A 57 -18.32 23.59 20.07
C TYR A 57 -19.67 23.98 20.69
N LEU A 58 -19.68 25.09 21.43
CA LEU A 58 -20.87 25.68 22.05
C LEU A 58 -21.58 26.62 21.07
#